data_AF-A0A124R7M9-F1
#
_entry.id   AF-A0A124R7M9-F1
#
_cell.length_a   1.000
_cell.length_b   1.000
_cell.length_c   1.000
_cell.angle_alpha   90.00
_cell.angle_beta   90.00
_cell.angle_gamma   90.00
#
_symmetry.space_group_name_H-M   'P 1'
#
loop_
_entity.id
_entity.type
_entity.pdbx_description
1 polymer ?
#
loop_
_entity_poly.entity_id
_entity_poly.type
_entity_poly.pdbx_seq_one_letter_code
_entity_poly.pdbx_strand_id
1 'polypeptide(L)'
;MPYSLTHSLAMKKVGDRLRELLHAHPNYGERGQSKLSRDTGVPQPTISRILRGGSVPELETLAALAIPFGVTCEWLLTERGPKFVAELYASQPHERAAETARALPPNAQKLISEIKRASEAGVPEDAFAAVMTLLKLIPAQQNSADDGDLPHLQP
;
A
#
# COMPACT_ATOMS: atom_id res chain seq x y z
N MET A 1 7.48 20.19 33.39
CA MET A 1 6.20 19.80 32.77
C MET A 1 6.05 18.28 32.91
N PRO A 2 5.29 17.78 33.90
CA PRO A 2 5.10 16.34 34.08
C PRO A 2 4.10 15.83 33.04
N TYR A 3 4.59 15.11 32.04
CA TYR A 3 3.71 14.41 31.10
C TYR A 3 2.98 13.29 31.85
N SER A 4 1.69 13.50 32.02
CA SER A 4 0.76 12.75 32.86
C SER A 4 0.76 11.25 32.53
N LEU A 5 1.35 10.45 33.43
CA LEU A 5 1.37 8.98 33.40
C LEU A 5 -0.05 8.36 33.43
N THR A 6 -1.06 9.16 33.74
CA THR A 6 -2.47 8.76 33.82
C THR A 6 -3.20 8.69 32.47
N HIS A 7 -2.62 9.20 31.37
CA HIS A 7 -3.26 9.16 30.05
C HIS A 7 -3.13 7.78 29.33
N SER A 8 -2.38 6.85 29.92
CA SER A 8 -2.01 5.56 29.31
C SER A 8 -3.03 4.42 29.45
N LEU A 9 -4.13 4.59 30.20
CA LEU A 9 -5.02 3.48 30.58
C LEU A 9 -6.26 3.29 29.67
N ALA A 10 -6.58 4.27 28.81
CA ALA A 10 -7.77 4.22 27.94
C ALA A 10 -7.46 4.20 26.44
N MET A 11 -6.20 4.37 26.03
CA MET A 11 -5.82 4.27 24.61
C MET A 11 -5.63 2.80 24.24
N LYS A 12 -6.16 2.38 23.08
CA LYS A 12 -5.94 1.03 22.57
C LYS A 12 -4.43 0.77 22.47
N LYS A 13 -3.97 -0.47 22.64
CA LYS A 13 -2.57 -0.78 22.32
C LYS A 13 -2.41 -0.94 20.81
N VAL A 14 -1.17 -0.88 20.32
CA VAL A 14 -0.86 -1.15 18.91
C VAL A 14 -1.45 -2.49 18.46
N GLY A 15 -1.38 -3.51 19.31
CA GLY A 15 -1.98 -4.81 19.07
C GLY A 15 -3.50 -4.78 18.88
N ASP A 16 -4.22 -3.96 19.65
CA ASP A 16 -5.68 -3.84 19.54
C ASP A 16 -6.08 -3.16 18.24
N ARG A 17 -5.35 -2.10 17.85
CA ARG A 17 -5.56 -1.42 16.55
C ARG A 17 -5.24 -2.33 15.37
N LEU A 18 -4.13 -3.07 15.43
CA LEU A 18 -3.77 -4.04 14.39
C LEU A 18 -4.80 -5.17 14.28
N ARG A 19 -5.35 -5.62 15.41
CA ARG A 19 -6.44 -6.61 15.45
C ARG A 19 -7.70 -6.08 14.77
N GLU A 20 -8.09 -4.84 15.07
CA GLU A 20 -9.22 -4.17 14.42
C GLU A 20 -9.05 -4.13 12.89
N LEU A 21 -7.86 -3.76 12.41
CA LEU A 21 -7.54 -3.73 10.98
C LEU A 21 -7.61 -5.13 10.33
N LEU A 22 -7.07 -6.15 11.00
CA LEU A 22 -7.13 -7.53 10.52
C LEU A 22 -8.56 -8.05 10.36
N HIS A 23 -9.47 -7.67 11.28
CA HIS A 23 -10.87 -8.07 11.22
C HIS A 23 -11.67 -7.27 10.19
N ALA A 24 -11.42 -5.97 10.07
CA ALA A 24 -12.14 -5.09 9.14
C ALA A 24 -11.72 -5.30 7.68
N HIS A 25 -10.48 -5.74 7.44
CA HIS A 25 -9.94 -5.82 6.10
C HIS A 25 -10.36 -7.14 5.41
N PRO A 26 -11.01 -7.07 4.23
CA PRO A 26 -11.62 -8.24 3.57
C PRO A 26 -10.59 -9.33 3.21
N ASN A 27 -9.33 -8.95 3.02
CA ASN A 27 -8.29 -9.89 2.60
C ASN A 27 -7.66 -10.69 3.75
N TYR A 28 -7.85 -10.33 5.02
CA TYR A 28 -7.11 -10.92 6.13
C TYR A 28 -7.93 -11.92 6.96
N GLY A 29 -9.14 -11.60 7.41
CA GLY A 29 -10.07 -12.56 8.04
C GLY A 29 -9.46 -13.43 9.17
N GLU A 30 -9.98 -14.64 9.38
CA GLU A 30 -9.55 -15.55 10.46
C GLU A 30 -8.08 -15.98 10.37
N ARG A 31 -7.52 -16.09 9.15
CA ARG A 31 -6.11 -16.45 8.90
C ARG A 31 -5.23 -15.22 8.67
N GLY A 32 -5.65 -14.07 9.17
CA GLY A 32 -5.06 -12.78 8.85
C GLY A 32 -3.58 -12.65 9.22
N GLN A 33 -3.13 -13.27 10.31
CA GLN A 33 -1.73 -13.18 10.73
C GLN A 33 -0.76 -13.87 9.76
N SER A 34 -1.10 -15.08 9.29
CA SER A 34 -0.23 -15.81 8.36
C SER A 34 -0.15 -15.13 7.00
N LYS A 35 -1.27 -14.55 6.54
CA LYS A 35 -1.27 -13.76 5.31
C LYS A 35 -0.52 -12.45 5.48
N LEU A 36 -0.76 -11.70 6.55
CA LEU A 36 -0.06 -10.46 6.84
C LEU A 36 1.44 -10.69 6.96
N SER A 37 1.88 -11.81 7.54
CA SER A 37 3.29 -12.19 7.59
C SER A 37 3.92 -12.33 6.20
N ARG A 38 3.19 -12.93 5.24
CA ARG A 38 3.65 -13.05 3.85
C ARG A 38 3.68 -11.71 3.13
N ASP A 39 2.67 -10.87 3.36
CA ASP A 39 2.54 -9.58 2.66
C ASP A 39 3.54 -8.54 3.18
N THR A 40 3.95 -8.63 4.45
CA THR A 40 4.80 -7.63 5.11
C THR A 40 6.23 -8.10 5.35
N GLY A 41 6.50 -9.40 5.24
CA GLY A 41 7.78 -10.01 5.63
C GLY A 41 7.99 -10.09 7.15
N VAL A 42 7.09 -9.55 7.97
CA VAL A 42 7.19 -9.62 9.43
C VAL A 42 6.86 -11.05 9.89
N PRO A 43 7.71 -11.71 10.70
CA PRO A 43 7.43 -13.07 11.16
C PRO A 43 6.11 -13.17 11.93
N GLN A 44 5.30 -14.19 11.64
CA GLN A 44 4.03 -14.43 12.34
C GLN A 44 4.18 -14.47 13.89
N PRO A 45 5.25 -15.03 14.50
CA PRO A 45 5.44 -14.96 15.95
C PRO A 45 5.57 -13.51 16.48
N THR A 46 6.20 -12.63 15.69
CA THR A 46 6.32 -11.20 15.99
C THR A 46 4.95 -10.53 15.94
N ILE A 47 4.16 -10.77 14.89
CA ILE A 47 2.79 -10.27 14.77
C ILE A 47 1.94 -10.74 15.96
N SER A 48 2.01 -12.03 16.31
CA SER A 48 1.30 -12.60 17.46
C SER A 48 1.69 -11.94 18.79
N ARG A 49 2.98 -11.61 18.98
CA ARG A 49 3.46 -10.91 20.19
C ARG A 49 2.91 -9.48 20.27
N ILE A 50 2.90 -8.76 19.15
CA ILE A 50 2.34 -7.41 19.04
C ILE A 50 0.84 -7.43 19.35
N LEU A 51 0.09 -8.37 18.77
CA LEU A 51 -1.36 -8.52 18.98
C LEU A 51 -1.74 -8.88 20.43
N ARG A 52 -0.81 -9.48 21.19
CA ARG A 52 -0.97 -9.74 22.63
C ARG A 52 -0.54 -8.55 23.51
N GLY A 53 -0.03 -7.48 22.90
CA GLY A 53 0.46 -6.29 23.60
C GLY A 53 1.77 -6.52 24.37
N GLY A 54 2.56 -7.54 23.99
CA GLY A 54 3.79 -7.91 24.69
C GLY A 54 5.02 -7.06 24.35
N SER A 55 4.97 -6.27 23.27
CA SER A 55 6.07 -5.40 22.86
C SER A 55 5.59 -4.28 21.95
N VAL A 56 6.19 -3.10 22.08
CA VAL A 56 6.08 -2.03 21.07
C VAL A 56 6.97 -2.41 19.88
N PRO A 57 6.45 -2.48 18.65
CA PRO A 57 7.26 -2.80 17.48
C PRO A 57 8.24 -1.68 17.15
N GLU A 58 9.38 -2.05 16.57
CA GLU A 58 10.31 -1.10 15.98
C GLU A 58 9.67 -0.37 14.79
N LEU A 59 10.19 0.82 14.44
CA LEU A 59 9.62 1.66 13.39
C LEU A 59 9.53 0.92 12.04
N GLU A 60 10.54 0.15 11.68
CA GLU A 60 10.55 -0.64 10.43
C GLU A 60 9.42 -1.68 10.43
N THR A 61 9.26 -2.42 11.53
CA THR A 61 8.18 -3.39 11.69
C THR A 61 6.82 -2.71 11.66
N LEU A 62 6.68 -1.58 12.34
CA LEU A 62 5.45 -0.79 12.37
C LEU A 62 5.08 -0.30 10.96
N ALA A 63 6.04 0.22 10.21
CA ALA A 63 5.86 0.68 8.84
C ALA A 63 5.43 -0.47 7.92
N ALA A 64 6.11 -1.61 7.99
CA ALA A 64 5.76 -2.81 7.22
C ALA A 64 4.31 -3.26 7.51
N LEU A 65 3.88 -3.23 8.77
CA LEU A 65 2.52 -3.60 9.16
C LEU A 65 1.47 -2.57 8.76
N ALA A 66 1.82 -1.29 8.63
CA ALA A 66 0.89 -0.22 8.27
C ALA A 66 0.55 -0.21 6.77
N ILE A 67 1.52 -0.56 5.90
CA ILE A 67 1.41 -0.48 4.44
C ILE A 67 0.18 -1.22 3.88
N PRO A 68 -0.10 -2.49 4.22
CA PRO A 68 -1.20 -3.22 3.61
C PRO A 68 -2.59 -2.65 3.94
N PHE A 69 -2.70 -1.85 5.00
CA PHE A 69 -3.94 -1.22 5.42
C PHE A 69 -4.04 0.26 5.01
N GLY A 70 -2.99 0.82 4.40
CA GLY A 70 -2.95 2.23 4.01
C GLY A 70 -3.04 3.22 5.19
N VAL A 71 -2.71 2.76 6.40
CA VAL A 71 -2.76 3.58 7.62
C VAL A 71 -1.43 4.25 7.90
N THR A 72 -1.44 5.32 8.69
CA THR A 72 -0.21 6.00 9.12
C THR A 72 0.46 5.28 10.29
N CYS A 73 1.79 5.32 10.34
CA CYS A 73 2.54 4.76 11.48
C CYS A 73 2.20 5.47 12.79
N GLU A 74 2.02 6.79 12.74
CA GLU A 74 1.65 7.60 13.91
C GLU A 74 0.32 7.15 14.51
N TRP A 75 -0.72 6.99 13.69
CA TRP A 75 -2.01 6.51 14.14
C TRP A 75 -1.94 5.08 14.65
N LEU A 76 -1.23 4.19 13.95
CA LEU A 76 -1.09 2.79 14.39
C LEU A 76 -0.37 2.68 15.74
N LEU A 77 0.63 3.53 15.99
CA LEU A 77 1.39 3.56 17.23
C LEU A 77 0.64 4.25 18.38
N THR A 78 0.02 5.39 18.12
CA THR A 78 -0.43 6.33 19.17
C THR A 78 -1.92 6.64 19.15
N GLU A 79 -2.65 6.22 18.11
CA GLU A 79 -4.05 6.61 17.84
C GLU A 79 -4.26 8.11 17.59
N ARG A 80 -3.18 8.84 17.30
CA ARG A 80 -3.20 10.27 17.00
C ARG A 80 -3.00 10.52 15.51
N GLY A 81 -3.42 11.72 15.09
CA GLY A 81 -3.29 12.14 13.70
C GLY A 81 -4.24 11.43 12.75
N PRO A 82 -4.09 11.68 11.44
CA PRO A 82 -4.90 11.04 10.41
C PRO A 82 -4.67 9.53 10.38
N LYS A 83 -5.77 8.78 10.27
CA LYS A 83 -5.72 7.32 10.25
C LYS A 83 -5.13 6.85 8.94
N PHE A 84 -5.60 7.40 7.83
CA PHE A 84 -5.22 6.96 6.50
C PHE A 84 -4.21 7.90 5.86
N VAL A 85 -3.29 7.32 5.09
CA VAL A 85 -2.29 8.09 4.32
C VAL A 85 -2.98 9.04 3.34
N ALA A 86 -4.13 8.68 2.80
CA ALA A 86 -4.91 9.54 1.90
C ALA A 86 -5.34 10.86 2.58
N GLU A 87 -5.66 10.85 3.88
CA GLU A 87 -6.09 12.03 4.63
C GLU A 87 -4.95 13.05 4.81
N LEU A 88 -3.71 12.56 4.95
CA LEU A 88 -2.51 13.40 5.00
C LEU A 88 -2.35 14.23 3.73
N TYR A 89 -2.65 13.63 2.57
CA TYR A 89 -2.50 14.29 1.28
C TYR A 89 -3.71 15.14 0.91
N ALA A 90 -4.91 14.77 1.35
CA ALA A 90 -6.11 15.59 1.14
C ALA A 90 -6.05 16.94 1.88
N SER A 91 -5.34 16.99 3.00
CA SER A 91 -5.20 18.20 3.84
C SER A 91 -4.03 19.10 3.42
N GLN A 92 -3.18 18.66 2.50
CA GLN A 92 -2.11 19.49 1.93
C GLN A 92 -2.64 20.20 0.68
N PRO A 93 -2.78 21.54 0.67
CA PRO A 93 -2.89 22.26 -0.58
C PRO A 93 -1.62 21.95 -1.37
N HIS A 94 -1.77 21.21 -2.46
CA HIS A 94 -0.65 20.74 -3.26
C HIS A 94 0.19 21.92 -3.80
N GLU A 95 1.23 22.35 -3.09
CA GLU A 95 2.34 23.12 -3.71
C GLU A 95 3.04 22.27 -4.80
N ARG A 96 2.82 20.95 -4.81
CA ARG A 96 3.22 20.05 -5.89
C ARG A 96 2.36 20.13 -7.15
N ALA A 97 1.23 20.85 -7.16
CA ALA A 97 0.43 21.06 -8.37
C ALA A 97 1.14 21.93 -9.41
N ALA A 98 2.18 22.67 -9.01
CA ALA A 98 2.98 23.48 -9.94
C ALA A 98 3.96 22.65 -10.79
N GLU A 99 4.39 21.47 -10.34
CA GLU A 99 5.37 20.63 -11.06
C GLU A 99 4.72 19.52 -11.91
N THR A 100 3.48 19.13 -11.62
CA THR A 100 2.77 18.01 -12.30
C THR A 100 1.56 18.45 -13.13
N ALA A 101 1.57 19.67 -13.67
CA ALA A 101 0.84 19.97 -14.90
C ALA A 101 1.48 19.33 -16.14
N ARG A 102 2.18 18.19 -16.01
CA ARG A 102 2.38 17.29 -17.15
C ARG A 102 1.03 16.67 -17.44
N ALA A 103 0.36 17.22 -18.46
CA ALA A 103 -0.77 16.56 -19.10
C ALA A 103 -0.47 15.06 -19.20
N LEU A 104 -1.41 14.22 -18.75
CA LEU A 104 -1.28 12.78 -18.88
C LEU A 104 -0.88 12.48 -20.33
N PRO A 105 0.08 11.56 -20.59
CA PRO A 105 0.44 11.26 -21.95
C PRO A 105 -0.83 10.78 -22.71
N PRO A 106 -0.96 11.11 -24.01
CA PRO A 106 -2.22 10.92 -24.74
C PRO A 106 -2.78 9.50 -24.68
N ASN A 107 -1.90 8.50 -24.58
CA ASN A 107 -2.24 7.10 -24.41
C ASN A 107 -2.97 6.81 -23.09
N ALA A 108 -2.52 7.40 -21.98
CA ALA A 108 -3.16 7.23 -20.66
C ALA A 108 -4.54 7.89 -20.62
N GLN A 109 -4.68 9.07 -21.24
CA GLN A 109 -5.98 9.73 -21.35
C GLN A 109 -6.98 8.89 -22.15
N LYS A 110 -6.52 8.37 -23.30
CA LYS A 110 -7.32 7.48 -24.16
C LYS A 110 -7.75 6.22 -23.40
N LEU A 111 -6.84 5.58 -22.67
CA LEU A 111 -7.17 4.40 -21.87
C LEU A 111 -8.24 4.72 -20.81
N ILE A 112 -8.10 5.82 -20.09
CA ILE A 112 -9.07 6.23 -19.06
C ILE A 112 -10.45 6.50 -19.68
N SER A 113 -10.52 7.17 -20.83
CA SER A 113 -11.81 7.40 -21.51
C SER A 113 -12.46 6.11 -21.97
N GLU A 114 -11.67 5.14 -22.44
CA GLU A 114 -12.18 3.83 -22.86
C GLU A 114 -12.69 3.00 -21.68
N ILE A 115 -11.99 3.04 -20.54
CA ILE A 115 -12.44 2.38 -19.30
C ILE A 115 -13.78 2.98 -18.84
N LYS A 116 -13.92 4.31 -18.86
CA LYS A 116 -15.17 4.97 -18.50
C LYS A 116 -16.32 4.59 -19.43
N ARG A 117 -16.07 4.61 -20.75
CA ARG A 117 -17.06 4.21 -21.75
C ARG A 117 -17.48 2.75 -21.60
N ALA A 118 -16.55 1.84 -21.31
CA ALA A 118 -16.84 0.44 -21.03
C ALA A 118 -17.70 0.27 -19.76
N SER A 119 -17.44 1.06 -18.72
CA SER A 119 -18.26 1.07 -17.50
C SER A 119 -19.69 1.56 -17.79
N GLU A 120 -19.85 2.61 -18.59
CA GLU A 120 -21.16 3.16 -18.97
C GLU A 120 -21.93 2.21 -19.90
N ALA A 121 -21.23 1.49 -20.77
CA ALA A 121 -21.81 0.49 -21.66
C ALA A 121 -22.19 -0.82 -20.96
N GLY A 122 -21.86 -0.98 -19.67
CA GLY A 122 -22.19 -2.18 -18.89
C GLY A 122 -21.51 -3.43 -19.44
N VAL A 123 -20.20 -3.35 -19.74
CA VAL A 123 -19.46 -4.47 -20.31
C VAL A 123 -19.64 -5.74 -19.44
N PRO A 124 -20.10 -6.86 -20.03
CA PRO A 124 -20.26 -8.11 -19.32
C PRO A 124 -18.94 -8.61 -18.75
N GLU A 125 -18.98 -9.20 -17.56
CA GLU A 125 -17.80 -9.70 -16.84
C GLU A 125 -17.01 -10.73 -17.66
N ASP A 126 -17.71 -11.56 -18.45
CA ASP A 126 -17.12 -12.54 -19.36
C ASP A 126 -16.26 -11.89 -20.46
N ALA A 127 -16.70 -10.75 -20.99
CA ALA A 127 -15.97 -10.01 -22.01
C ALA A 127 -14.70 -9.38 -21.43
N PHE A 128 -14.77 -8.85 -20.20
CA PHE A 128 -13.62 -8.34 -19.49
C PHE A 128 -12.59 -9.45 -19.17
N ALA A 129 -13.06 -10.62 -18.73
CA ALA A 129 -12.22 -11.78 -18.45
C ALA A 129 -11.48 -12.27 -19.71
N ALA A 130 -12.15 -12.29 -20.87
CA ALA A 130 -11.53 -12.64 -22.15
C ALA A 130 -10.40 -11.65 -22.53
N VAL A 131 -10.63 -10.34 -22.37
CA VAL A 131 -9.62 -9.30 -22.64
C VAL A 131 -8.42 -9.44 -21.69
N MET A 132 -8.66 -9.69 -20.40
CA MET A 132 -7.58 -9.91 -19.43
C MET A 132 -6.75 -11.15 -19.75
N THR A 133 -7.36 -12.17 -20.35
CA THR A 133 -6.66 -13.37 -20.82
C THR A 133 -5.75 -13.04 -22.00
N LEU A 134 -6.23 -12.24 -22.96
CA LEU A 134 -5.43 -11.77 -24.09
C LEU A 134 -4.26 -10.88 -23.65
N LEU A 135 -4.48 -9.96 -22.70
CA LEU A 135 -3.41 -9.08 -22.19
C LEU A 135 -2.27 -9.86 -21.52
N LYS A 136 -2.59 -10.96 -20.81
CA LYS A 136 -1.58 -11.83 -20.19
C LYS A 136 -0.73 -12.61 -21.20
N LEU A 137 -1.19 -12.75 -22.44
CA LEU A 137 -0.47 -13.42 -23.52
C LEU A 137 0.49 -12.49 -24.27
N ILE A 138 0.44 -11.17 -24.03
CA ILE A 138 1.39 -10.23 -24.60
C ILE A 138 2.72 -10.39 -23.84
N PRO A 139 3.82 -10.82 -24.49
CA PRO A 139 5.12 -10.90 -23.83
C PRO A 139 5.54 -9.49 -23.42
N ALA A 140 5.99 -9.32 -22.18
CA ALA A 140 6.67 -8.10 -21.78
C ALA A 140 7.91 -7.95 -22.68
N GLN A 141 7.89 -7.02 -23.64
CA GLN A 141 9.09 -6.68 -24.40
C GLN A 141 10.13 -6.16 -23.41
N GLN A 142 11.08 -7.02 -23.08
CA GLN A 142 12.32 -6.62 -22.46
C GLN A 142 13.05 -5.75 -23.49
N ASN A 143 13.15 -4.44 -23.21
CA ASN A 143 14.19 -3.60 -23.79
C ASN A 143 15.52 -4.08 -23.20
N SER A 144 16.06 -5.18 -23.72
CA SER A 144 17.49 -5.43 -23.68
C SER A 144 18.10 -4.52 -24.76
N ALA A 145 18.43 -3.29 -24.35
CA ALA A 145 19.47 -2.55 -25.04
C ALA A 145 20.76 -3.35 -24.82
N ASP A 146 21.03 -4.19 -25.82
CA ASP A 146 22.31 -4.84 -26.10
C ASP A 146 23.34 -3.72 -26.26
N ASP A 147 23.94 -3.34 -25.12
CA ASP A 147 25.02 -2.34 -25.06
C ASP A 147 26.26 -3.03 -25.60
N GLY A 148 26.61 -2.65 -26.83
CA GLY A 148 27.62 -3.28 -27.65
C GLY A 148 28.97 -3.39 -26.94
N ASP A 149 29.51 -4.59 -27.01
CA ASP A 149 30.89 -4.96 -26.72
C ASP A 149 31.86 -4.01 -27.45
N LEU A 150 32.40 -3.01 -26.72
CA LEU A 150 33.45 -2.13 -27.22
C LEU A 150 34.82 -2.73 -26.83
N PRO A 151 35.71 -3.02 -27.79
CA PRO A 151 37.04 -3.53 -27.47
C PRO A 151 37.87 -2.44 -26.77
N HIS A 152 38.38 -2.78 -25.59
CA HIS A 152 39.35 -1.96 -24.87
C HIS A 152 40.66 -1.85 -25.67
N LEU A 153 40.94 -0.68 -26.25
CA LEU A 153 42.29 -0.28 -26.61
C LEU A 153 43.02 0.11 -25.32
N GLN A 154 43.97 -0.73 -24.90
CA GLN A 154 44.97 -0.35 -23.89
C GLN A 154 46.14 0.40 -24.56
N PRO A 155 46.82 1.28 -23.80
CA PRO A 155 47.77 2.28 -24.34
C PRO A 155 49.07 1.69 -24.91
#